data_AF-A0A3M1B6C4-F1
#
_entry.id   AF-A0A3M1B6C4-F1
#
_cell.length_a   1.000
_cell.length_b   1.000
_cell.length_c   1.000
_cell.angle_alpha   90.00
_cell.angle_beta   90.00
_cell.angle_gamma   90.00
#
_symmetry.space_group_name_H-M   'P 1'
#
loop_
_entity.id
_entity.type
_entity.pdbx_description
1 polymer ?
#
loop_
_entity_poly.entity_id
_entity_poly.type
_entity_poly.pdbx_seq_one_letter_code
_entity_poly.pdbx_strand_id
1 'polypeptide(L)'
;GLVENVEEMRIIKQGLDEIMKENPNLATMASKGVWRSYLAENVADPIPRIAVTQGQRARVERMKRRAELRIGIPRVLNMYSLNPLFATYFESLGVSPNNIVYSDFTSEELYKAGAKRGSIDPCFPSKVAIPHIHNLLYVKHRKRPLDLIFFPMIDCLPSPLSKTLASRACPTVTTTPESVKAAFTKEGDLFAEMGVRFLDTFLNISEERLFEKQMFEQFKDILGLSEAENRRAVAAGYRALAHFDRNVMRAAGRQVIEMLEREDRIAIVLLGRPYHNDPGINHEILEELQKCGYPILAQDALPLDPDLLERLFGEEVRRGIIADPMDISDAWKNAY
;
A
#
# COMPACT_ATOMS: atom_id res chain seq x y z
N GLY A 1 32.84 -4.47 13.43
CA GLY A 1 33.88 -3.88 14.29
C GLY A 1 33.58 -4.24 15.72
N LEU A 2 34.58 -4.75 16.44
CA LEU A 2 34.54 -5.07 17.86
C LEU A 2 34.46 -3.74 18.63
N VAL A 3 33.35 -3.48 19.29
CA VAL A 3 33.25 -2.43 20.31
C VAL A 3 33.01 -3.15 21.62
N GLU A 4 34.05 -3.27 22.45
CA GLU A 4 34.03 -4.03 23.70
C GLU A 4 33.38 -3.26 24.87
N ASN A 5 32.95 -2.02 24.63
CA ASN A 5 32.38 -1.11 25.62
C ASN A 5 30.98 -0.62 25.23
N VAL A 6 30.01 -0.83 26.12
CA VAL A 6 28.60 -0.40 25.94
C VAL A 6 28.48 1.11 25.81
N GLU A 7 29.35 1.88 26.46
CA GLU A 7 29.30 3.36 26.43
C GLU A 7 29.79 3.90 25.08
N GLU A 8 30.84 3.31 24.50
CA GLU A 8 31.30 3.65 23.15
C GLU A 8 30.25 3.31 22.09
N MET A 9 29.54 2.18 22.24
CA MET A 9 28.40 1.84 21.37
C MET A 9 27.27 2.86 21.47
N ARG A 10 27.02 3.46 22.65
CA ARG A 10 26.00 4.51 22.80
C ARG A 10 26.39 5.79 22.08
N ILE A 11 27.66 6.20 22.17
CA ILE A 11 28.16 7.40 21.48
C ILE A 11 28.08 7.22 19.96
N ILE A 12 28.54 6.07 19.45
CA ILE A 12 28.44 5.74 18.01
C ILE A 12 26.98 5.76 17.56
N LYS A 13 26.08 5.15 18.35
CA LYS A 13 24.65 5.15 18.04
C LYS A 13 24.06 6.56 18.04
N GLN A 14 24.40 7.40 19.01
CA GLN A 14 23.93 8.80 19.06
C GLN A 14 24.38 9.57 17.81
N GLY A 15 25.65 9.44 17.40
CA GLY A 15 26.14 10.07 16.17
C GLY A 15 25.41 9.57 14.92
N LEU A 16 25.13 8.27 14.83
CA LEU A 16 24.32 7.72 13.73
C LEU A 16 22.88 8.23 13.74
N ASP A 17 22.25 8.30 14.91
CA ASP A 17 20.88 8.80 15.07
C ASP A 17 20.79 10.29 14.67
N GLU A 18 21.82 11.09 14.96
CA GLU A 18 21.94 12.48 14.51
C GLU A 18 22.07 12.59 12.99
N ILE A 19 22.99 11.82 12.38
CA ILE A 19 23.14 11.76 10.92
C ILE A 19 21.81 11.37 10.27
N MET A 20 21.14 10.32 10.77
CA MET A 20 19.87 9.86 10.21
C MET A 20 18.75 10.89 10.38
N LYS A 21 18.77 11.70 11.43
CA LYS A 21 17.79 12.77 11.65
C LYS A 21 17.98 13.93 10.68
N GLU A 22 19.22 14.29 10.37
CA GLU A 22 19.56 15.33 9.38
C GLU A 22 19.36 14.86 7.94
N ASN A 23 19.32 13.54 7.72
CA ASN A 23 19.22 12.91 6.42
C ASN A 23 17.94 12.07 6.31
N PRO A 24 16.80 12.67 5.95
CA PRO A 24 15.52 11.95 5.94
C PRO A 24 15.51 10.82 4.90
N ASN A 25 14.92 9.69 5.27
CA ASN A 25 14.69 8.55 4.38
C ASN A 25 13.19 8.41 4.08
N LEU A 26 12.78 8.93 2.92
CA LEU A 26 11.38 8.94 2.51
C LEU A 26 10.88 7.57 2.07
N ALA A 27 11.76 6.64 1.69
CA ALA A 27 11.37 5.25 1.43
C ALA A 27 10.93 4.54 2.72
N THR A 28 11.69 4.69 3.81
CA THR A 28 11.28 4.18 5.13
C THR A 28 10.01 4.88 5.63
N MET A 29 9.87 6.18 5.35
CA MET A 29 8.64 6.92 5.67
C MET A 29 7.43 6.39 4.90
N ALA A 30 7.55 6.15 3.59
CA ALA A 30 6.50 5.53 2.76
C ALA A 30 6.14 4.14 3.29
N SER A 31 7.16 3.29 3.52
CA SER A 31 7.03 1.91 4.01
C SER A 31 6.24 1.82 5.31
N LYS A 32 6.45 2.76 6.24
CA LYS A 32 5.77 2.77 7.55
C LYS A 32 4.45 3.55 7.52
N GLY A 33 4.37 4.61 6.73
CA GLY A 33 3.22 5.52 6.66
C GLY A 33 1.99 4.86 6.04
N VAL A 34 2.20 4.04 5.00
CA VAL A 34 1.13 3.42 4.22
C VAL A 34 0.24 2.46 5.03
N TRP A 35 0.74 1.91 6.15
CA TRP A 35 0.04 0.94 7.01
C TRP A 35 -0.63 1.58 8.24
N ARG A 36 -0.65 2.90 8.34
CA ARG A 36 -1.28 3.59 9.47
C ARG A 36 -2.79 3.70 9.27
N SER A 37 -3.50 3.82 10.38
CA SER A 37 -4.89 4.25 10.35
C SER A 37 -4.95 5.74 10.05
N TYR A 38 -5.94 6.14 9.25
CA TYR A 38 -6.22 7.55 8.95
C TYR A 38 -7.40 8.08 9.77
N LEU A 39 -7.91 7.28 10.72
CA LEU A 39 -9.04 7.60 11.58
C LEU A 39 -10.20 8.19 10.77
N ALA A 40 -10.57 7.47 9.71
CA ALA A 40 -11.54 7.94 8.75
C ALA A 40 -12.86 8.33 9.42
N GLU A 41 -13.45 9.44 8.97
CA GLU A 41 -14.81 9.77 9.35
C GLU A 41 -15.76 8.63 8.95
N ASN A 42 -16.67 8.26 9.84
CA ASN A 42 -17.63 7.21 9.57
C ASN A 42 -18.71 7.74 8.60
N VAL A 43 -18.76 7.15 7.41
CA VAL A 43 -19.71 7.50 6.34
C VAL A 43 -20.81 6.44 6.16
N ALA A 44 -20.84 5.44 7.05
CA ALA A 44 -21.81 4.37 7.05
C ALA A 44 -23.25 4.89 7.18
N ASP A 45 -24.18 4.15 6.59
CA ASP A 45 -25.60 4.39 6.84
C ASP A 45 -25.89 4.18 8.34
N PRO A 46 -26.80 4.97 8.94
CA PRO A 46 -27.24 4.70 10.30
C PRO A 46 -27.93 3.32 10.35
N ILE A 47 -27.72 2.58 11.44
CA ILE A 47 -28.40 1.30 11.63
C ILE A 47 -29.92 1.54 11.65
N PRO A 48 -30.70 0.89 10.74
CA PRO A 48 -32.14 1.04 10.71
C PRO A 48 -32.79 0.72 12.07
N ARG A 49 -33.64 1.63 12.57
CA ARG A 49 -34.39 1.42 13.83
C ARG A 49 -35.47 0.33 13.72
N ILE A 50 -36.01 0.14 12.52
CA ILE A 50 -37.05 -0.85 12.23
C ILE A 50 -36.57 -1.73 11.08
N ALA A 51 -36.57 -3.05 11.29
CA ALA A 51 -36.21 -4.04 10.29
C ALA A 51 -37.32 -5.11 10.19
N VAL A 52 -38.20 -4.94 9.20
CA VAL A 52 -39.41 -5.75 9.06
C VAL A 52 -39.12 -7.02 8.27
N THR A 53 -38.44 -6.89 7.12
CA THR A 53 -38.15 -8.00 6.22
C THR A 53 -36.91 -8.79 6.66
N GLN A 54 -36.79 -10.05 6.23
CA GLN A 54 -35.62 -10.88 6.48
C GLN A 54 -34.32 -10.24 5.95
N GLY A 55 -34.37 -9.64 4.75
CA GLY A 55 -33.23 -8.93 4.16
C GLY A 55 -32.79 -7.72 4.98
N GLN A 56 -33.74 -6.94 5.51
CA GLN A 56 -33.44 -5.81 6.40
C GLN A 56 -32.80 -6.28 7.71
N ARG A 57 -33.32 -7.35 8.32
CA ARG A 57 -32.77 -7.92 9.55
C ARG A 57 -31.34 -8.43 9.34
N ALA A 58 -31.11 -9.18 8.25
CA ALA A 58 -29.78 -9.67 7.90
C ALA A 58 -28.79 -8.52 7.65
N ARG A 59 -29.23 -7.43 6.99
CA ARG A 59 -28.41 -6.23 6.82
C ARG A 59 -28.04 -5.59 8.16
N VAL A 60 -29.01 -5.39 9.05
CA VAL A 60 -28.77 -4.82 10.40
C VAL A 60 -27.74 -5.63 11.17
N GLU A 61 -27.84 -6.96 11.15
CA GLU A 61 -26.87 -7.82 11.83
C GLU A 61 -25.47 -7.69 11.23
N ARG A 62 -25.34 -7.62 9.90
CA ARG A 62 -24.05 -7.35 9.25
C ARG A 62 -23.47 -5.99 9.63
N MET A 63 -24.32 -4.95 9.68
CA MET A 63 -23.90 -3.60 10.08
C MET A 63 -23.38 -3.56 11.51
N LYS A 64 -24.06 -4.23 12.46
CA LYS A 64 -23.62 -4.30 13.86
C LYS A 64 -22.28 -5.02 14.01
N ARG A 65 -22.04 -6.07 13.22
CA ARG A 65 -20.80 -6.86 13.28
C ARG A 65 -19.58 -6.17 12.67
N ARG A 66 -19.72 -5.05 11.96
CA ARG A 66 -18.59 -4.36 11.30
C ARG A 66 -17.48 -3.99 12.28
N ALA A 67 -17.83 -3.51 13.47
CA ALA A 67 -16.85 -3.12 14.49
C ALA A 67 -16.05 -4.31 15.04
N GLU A 68 -16.58 -5.53 14.94
CA GLU A 68 -15.94 -6.77 15.40
C GLU A 68 -15.17 -7.49 14.28
N LEU A 69 -15.51 -7.22 13.02
CA LEU A 69 -14.94 -7.85 11.84
C LEU A 69 -13.42 -7.63 11.77
N ARG A 70 -12.66 -8.71 11.64
CA ARG A 70 -11.19 -8.70 11.56
C ARG A 70 -10.70 -9.07 10.18
N ILE A 71 -9.99 -8.14 9.56
CA ILE A 71 -9.54 -8.18 8.17
C ILE A 71 -8.02 -8.29 8.15
N GLY A 72 -7.50 -9.38 7.62
CA GLY A 72 -6.07 -9.53 7.33
C GLY A 72 -5.70 -8.86 6.01
N ILE A 73 -4.66 -8.03 6.00
CA ILE A 73 -4.12 -7.41 4.77
C ILE A 73 -2.61 -7.70 4.70
N PRO A 74 -2.10 -8.40 3.67
CA PRO A 74 -0.67 -8.66 3.57
C PRO A 74 0.10 -7.40 3.15
N ARG A 75 1.27 -7.19 3.77
CA ARG A 75 2.21 -6.11 3.42
C ARG A 75 3.03 -6.48 2.20
N VAL A 76 2.40 -6.46 1.03
CA VAL A 76 3.02 -6.96 -0.21
C VAL A 76 2.61 -6.13 -1.41
N LEU A 77 3.50 -6.04 -2.40
CA LEU A 77 3.18 -5.59 -3.75
C LEU A 77 2.41 -4.25 -3.77
N ASN A 78 1.40 -4.12 -4.62
CA ASN A 78 0.63 -2.87 -4.79
C ASN A 78 -0.11 -2.41 -3.53
N MET A 79 -0.17 -3.23 -2.46
CA MET A 79 -0.69 -2.78 -1.17
C MET A 79 0.19 -1.68 -0.56
N TYR A 80 1.50 -1.65 -0.87
CA TYR A 80 2.41 -0.54 -0.50
C TYR A 80 2.08 0.80 -1.19
N SER A 81 1.19 0.81 -2.19
CA SER A 81 0.70 2.04 -2.83
C SER A 81 -0.75 2.34 -2.46
N LEU A 82 -1.55 1.31 -2.20
CA LEU A 82 -3.00 1.42 -2.18
C LEU A 82 -3.63 1.22 -0.79
N ASN A 83 -2.87 0.78 0.21
CA ASN A 83 -3.44 0.55 1.53
C ASN A 83 -4.10 1.79 2.18
N PRO A 84 -3.70 3.06 1.95
CA PRO A 84 -4.43 4.21 2.48
C PRO A 84 -5.87 4.26 1.98
N LEU A 85 -6.11 3.84 0.74
CA LEU A 85 -7.45 3.69 0.16
C LEU A 85 -8.22 2.59 0.88
N PHE A 86 -7.65 1.38 0.97
CA PHE A 86 -8.36 0.22 1.52
C PHE A 86 -8.62 0.34 3.03
N ALA A 87 -7.64 0.78 3.81
CA ALA A 87 -7.80 1.00 5.24
C ALA A 87 -8.91 2.02 5.52
N THR A 88 -8.88 3.17 4.83
CA THR A 88 -9.91 4.21 4.96
C THR A 88 -11.28 3.71 4.50
N TYR A 89 -11.36 2.93 3.42
CA TYR A 89 -12.61 2.32 2.97
C TYR A 89 -13.25 1.47 4.08
N PHE A 90 -12.48 0.58 4.73
CA PHE A 90 -13.00 -0.26 5.82
C PHE A 90 -13.32 0.55 7.08
N GLU A 91 -12.42 1.46 7.50
CA GLU A 91 -12.62 2.31 8.67
C GLU A 91 -13.88 3.17 8.54
N SER A 92 -14.06 3.82 7.39
CA SER A 92 -15.21 4.69 7.12
C SER A 92 -16.55 3.94 7.11
N LEU A 93 -16.52 2.62 6.93
CA LEU A 93 -17.70 1.74 7.00
C LEU A 93 -17.98 1.24 8.42
N GLY A 94 -17.14 1.58 9.40
CA GLY A 94 -17.28 1.20 10.81
C GLY A 94 -16.47 -0.04 11.23
N VAL A 95 -15.51 -0.49 10.41
CA VAL A 95 -14.53 -1.48 10.85
C VAL A 95 -13.53 -0.80 11.78
N SER A 96 -13.30 -1.35 12.97
CA SER A 96 -12.33 -0.77 13.90
C SER A 96 -10.92 -0.78 13.29
N PRO A 97 -10.14 0.31 13.38
CA PRO A 97 -8.75 0.33 12.91
C PRO A 97 -7.90 -0.81 13.50
N ASN A 98 -8.13 -1.17 14.76
CA ASN A 98 -7.44 -2.27 15.45
C ASN A 98 -7.78 -3.67 14.91
N ASN A 99 -8.81 -3.77 14.07
CA ASN A 99 -9.23 -5.00 13.43
C ASN A 99 -8.80 -5.08 11.95
N ILE A 100 -8.13 -4.05 11.43
CA ILE A 100 -7.35 -4.14 10.19
C ILE A 100 -5.95 -4.63 10.56
N VAL A 101 -5.69 -5.90 10.28
CA VAL A 101 -4.51 -6.61 10.76
C VAL A 101 -3.55 -6.84 9.61
N TYR A 102 -2.36 -6.25 9.72
CA TYR A 102 -1.32 -6.42 8.72
C TYR A 102 -0.39 -7.60 9.06
N SER A 103 0.10 -8.30 8.03
CA SER A 103 1.25 -9.20 8.20
C SER A 103 2.46 -8.41 8.67
N ASP A 104 3.44 -9.03 9.32
CA ASP A 104 4.71 -8.35 9.63
C ASP A 104 5.43 -7.87 8.36
N PHE A 105 6.42 -6.97 8.52
CA PHE A 105 7.35 -6.62 7.44
C PHE A 105 8.16 -7.85 7.03
N THR A 106 8.67 -7.86 5.79
CA THR A 106 9.51 -8.97 5.35
C THR A 106 10.75 -9.06 6.24
N SER A 107 11.04 -10.26 6.71
CA SER A 107 12.28 -10.60 7.41
C SER A 107 12.72 -12.00 6.99
N GLU A 108 13.98 -12.34 7.28
CA GLU A 108 14.49 -13.67 7.01
C GLU A 108 13.70 -14.75 7.77
N GLU A 109 13.29 -14.46 9.02
CA GLU A 109 12.46 -15.35 9.83
C GLU A 109 11.06 -15.53 9.24
N LEU A 110 10.42 -14.44 8.80
CA LEU A 110 9.11 -14.50 8.15
C LEU A 110 9.18 -15.35 6.88
N TYR A 111 10.20 -15.09 6.04
CA TYR A 111 10.42 -15.84 4.81
C TYR A 111 10.64 -17.33 5.10
N LYS A 112 11.59 -17.69 5.97
CA LYS A 112 11.89 -19.09 6.33
C LYS A 112 10.68 -19.81 6.92
N ALA A 113 9.87 -19.13 7.75
CA ALA A 113 8.69 -19.72 8.35
C ALA A 113 7.64 -20.10 7.30
N GLY A 114 7.43 -19.25 6.29
CA GLY A 114 6.33 -19.38 5.34
C GLY A 114 6.69 -19.88 3.93
N ALA A 115 7.97 -19.90 3.54
CA ALA A 115 8.44 -20.32 2.21
C ALA A 115 8.39 -21.83 1.95
N LYS A 116 7.51 -22.56 2.68
CA LYS A 116 7.34 -24.01 2.59
C LYS A 116 6.35 -24.44 1.52
N ARG A 117 5.58 -23.50 0.96
CA ARG A 117 4.63 -23.73 -0.13
C ARG A 117 5.23 -23.17 -1.42
N GLY A 118 5.22 -23.99 -2.47
CA GLY A 118 5.71 -23.58 -3.78
C GLY A 118 4.61 -22.89 -4.59
N SER A 119 4.95 -21.76 -5.20
CA SER A 119 4.20 -21.12 -6.29
C SER A 119 5.18 -20.85 -7.44
N ILE A 120 4.68 -20.79 -8.67
CA ILE A 120 5.48 -20.38 -9.83
C ILE A 120 5.57 -18.85 -9.77
N ASP A 121 6.51 -18.33 -8.99
CA ASP A 121 6.72 -16.89 -8.81
C ASP A 121 7.97 -16.43 -9.56
N PRO A 122 7.88 -15.46 -10.49
CA PRO A 122 9.01 -15.04 -11.31
C PRO A 122 9.88 -13.98 -10.63
N CYS A 123 9.43 -13.35 -9.54
CA CYS A 123 10.18 -12.32 -8.81
C CYS A 123 10.08 -12.49 -7.29
N PHE A 124 11.12 -12.03 -6.57
CA PHE A 124 11.18 -12.14 -5.12
C PHE A 124 10.00 -11.45 -4.39
N PRO A 125 9.56 -10.23 -4.77
CA PRO A 125 8.37 -9.61 -4.16
C PRO A 125 7.07 -10.41 -4.30
N SER A 126 6.88 -11.15 -5.40
CA SER A 126 5.72 -12.07 -5.53
C SER A 126 5.91 -13.28 -4.61
N LYS A 127 7.12 -13.83 -4.58
CA LYS A 127 7.45 -15.02 -3.79
C LYS A 127 7.24 -14.84 -2.28
N VAL A 128 7.49 -13.64 -1.75
CA VAL A 128 7.29 -13.37 -0.32
C VAL A 128 5.81 -13.32 0.08
N ALA A 129 4.87 -13.20 -0.87
CA ALA A 129 3.44 -13.14 -0.56
C ALA A 129 2.91 -14.40 0.14
N ILE A 130 3.42 -15.59 -0.22
CA ILE A 130 3.12 -16.84 0.50
C ILE A 130 3.53 -16.73 1.98
N PRO A 131 4.78 -16.36 2.32
CA PRO A 131 5.17 -16.05 3.68
C PRO A 131 4.31 -15.02 4.42
N HIS A 132 3.85 -13.96 3.75
CA HIS A 132 2.95 -12.99 4.39
C HIS A 132 1.58 -13.57 4.71
N ILE A 133 0.99 -14.38 3.83
CA ILE A 133 -0.26 -15.10 4.13
C ILE A 133 -0.05 -16.13 5.23
N HIS A 134 1.09 -16.84 5.22
CA HIS A 134 1.46 -17.73 6.31
C HIS A 134 1.56 -16.97 7.64
N ASN A 135 2.16 -15.78 7.67
CA ASN A 135 2.21 -14.93 8.86
C ASN A 135 0.80 -14.54 9.33
N LEU A 136 -0.10 -14.13 8.43
CA LEU A 136 -1.48 -13.81 8.78
C LEU A 136 -2.21 -15.02 9.40
N LEU A 137 -2.08 -16.21 8.83
CA LEU A 137 -2.78 -17.42 9.29
C LEU A 137 -2.16 -18.02 10.56
N TYR A 138 -0.84 -18.19 10.59
CA TYR A 138 -0.19 -18.95 11.66
C TYR A 138 0.37 -18.08 12.79
N VAL A 139 0.46 -16.75 12.60
CA VAL A 139 0.91 -15.83 13.65
C VAL A 139 -0.22 -14.91 14.10
N LYS A 140 -0.89 -14.22 13.16
CA LYS A 140 -1.92 -13.23 13.54
C LYS A 140 -3.24 -13.89 13.92
N HIS A 141 -3.76 -14.77 13.08
CA HIS A 141 -5.04 -15.47 13.28
C HIS A 141 -4.99 -16.39 14.52
N ARG A 142 -3.85 -17.07 14.80
CA ARG A 142 -3.70 -17.87 16.03
C ARG A 142 -3.76 -17.07 17.33
N LYS A 143 -3.31 -15.80 17.32
CA LYS A 143 -3.38 -14.92 18.50
C LYS A 143 -4.80 -14.41 18.74
N ARG A 144 -5.47 -14.00 17.67
CA ARG A 144 -6.88 -13.61 17.67
C ARG A 144 -7.41 -13.92 16.26
N PRO A 145 -8.56 -14.61 16.12
CA PRO A 145 -9.05 -15.05 14.81
C PRO A 145 -9.32 -13.90 13.83
N LEU A 146 -8.96 -14.11 12.57
CA LEU A 146 -9.35 -13.27 11.42
C LEU A 146 -10.64 -13.82 10.81
N ASP A 147 -11.56 -12.96 10.38
CA ASP A 147 -12.77 -13.38 9.64
C ASP A 147 -12.49 -13.52 8.14
N LEU A 148 -11.59 -12.68 7.62
CA LEU A 148 -11.21 -12.69 6.22
C LEU A 148 -9.80 -12.15 6.02
N ILE A 149 -9.19 -12.51 4.90
CA ILE A 149 -7.97 -11.92 4.35
C ILE A 149 -8.36 -11.23 3.05
N PHE A 150 -8.01 -9.95 2.91
CA PHE A 150 -8.22 -9.18 1.71
C PHE A 150 -6.87 -8.93 1.03
N PHE A 151 -6.65 -9.61 -0.10
CA PHE A 151 -5.47 -9.48 -0.93
C PHE A 151 -5.91 -9.40 -2.40
N PRO A 152 -6.36 -8.23 -2.88
CA PRO A 152 -6.97 -8.09 -4.19
C PRO A 152 -5.96 -8.18 -5.34
N MET A 153 -6.44 -8.66 -6.49
CA MET A 153 -5.73 -8.61 -7.77
C MET A 153 -5.87 -7.22 -8.39
N ILE A 154 -4.80 -6.42 -8.37
CA ILE A 154 -4.82 -5.04 -8.88
C ILE A 154 -4.40 -5.01 -10.35
N ASP A 155 -5.32 -4.63 -11.23
CA ASP A 155 -5.13 -4.58 -12.68
C ASP A 155 -4.54 -3.25 -13.16
N CYS A 156 -5.10 -2.14 -12.68
CA CYS A 156 -4.65 -0.80 -13.03
C CYS A 156 -4.39 0.03 -11.77
N LEU A 157 -3.35 0.85 -11.83
CA LEU A 157 -2.98 1.80 -10.78
C LEU A 157 -3.35 3.23 -11.21
N PRO A 158 -3.64 4.14 -10.28
CA PRO A 158 -3.68 5.57 -10.60
C PRO A 158 -2.33 6.02 -11.15
N SER A 159 -2.35 6.93 -12.12
CA SER A 159 -1.12 7.48 -12.72
C SER A 159 -1.27 8.97 -12.95
N PRO A 160 -0.25 9.79 -12.63
CA PRO A 160 -0.20 11.20 -13.03
C PRO A 160 0.22 11.39 -14.49
N LEU A 161 0.71 10.33 -15.15
CA LEU A 161 1.22 10.40 -16.53
C LEU A 161 0.10 10.66 -17.54
N SER A 162 0.35 11.56 -18.48
CA SER A 162 -0.54 11.87 -19.59
C SER A 162 -0.13 11.09 -20.85
N LYS A 163 -0.98 11.08 -21.88
CA LYS A 163 -0.75 10.36 -23.15
C LYS A 163 -0.46 8.86 -22.99
N THR A 164 -0.98 8.24 -21.94
CA THR A 164 -0.91 6.79 -21.73
C THR A 164 -2.12 6.08 -22.32
N LEU A 165 -1.94 4.87 -22.86
CA LEU A 165 -3.07 4.00 -23.26
C LEU A 165 -3.77 3.38 -22.04
N ALA A 166 -2.98 3.02 -21.02
CA ALA A 166 -3.44 2.49 -19.74
C ALA A 166 -2.31 2.52 -18.71
N SER A 167 -2.65 2.39 -17.43
CA SER A 167 -1.73 2.30 -16.29
C SER A 167 -1.76 0.89 -15.67
N ARG A 168 -1.57 -0.13 -16.51
CA ARG A 168 -1.62 -1.55 -16.12
C ARG A 168 -0.50 -1.88 -15.14
N ALA A 169 -0.84 -2.61 -14.08
CA ALA A 169 0.14 -3.22 -13.19
C ALA A 169 0.87 -4.37 -13.91
N CYS A 170 1.98 -4.81 -13.32
CA CYS A 170 2.68 -5.99 -13.83
C CYS A 170 1.77 -7.23 -13.71
N PRO A 171 1.59 -8.02 -14.77
CA PRO A 171 0.67 -9.16 -14.76
C PRO A 171 1.03 -10.17 -13.66
N THR A 172 2.32 -10.39 -13.40
CA THR A 172 2.79 -11.20 -12.27
C THR A 172 2.18 -10.73 -10.95
N VAL A 173 2.30 -9.42 -10.68
CA VAL A 173 1.82 -8.81 -9.43
C VAL A 173 0.30 -8.87 -9.34
N THR A 174 -0.38 -8.62 -10.45
CA THR A 174 -1.84 -8.71 -10.55
C THR A 174 -2.32 -10.13 -10.22
N THR A 175 -1.64 -11.16 -10.68
CA THR A 175 -2.05 -12.56 -10.47
C THR A 175 -1.51 -13.21 -9.19
N THR A 176 -0.57 -12.56 -8.47
CA THR A 176 0.01 -13.12 -7.24
C THR A 176 -1.06 -13.56 -6.23
N PRO A 177 -2.16 -12.81 -5.96
CA PRO A 177 -3.19 -13.27 -5.04
C PRO A 177 -3.77 -14.64 -5.38
N GLU A 178 -4.10 -14.89 -6.64
CA GLU A 178 -4.65 -16.17 -7.10
C GLU A 178 -3.60 -17.28 -6.99
N SER A 179 -2.35 -16.99 -7.35
CA SER A 179 -1.26 -17.97 -7.21
C SER A 179 -1.00 -18.35 -5.74
N VAL A 180 -1.07 -17.37 -4.84
CA VAL A 180 -0.96 -17.59 -3.39
C VAL A 180 -2.15 -18.40 -2.89
N LYS A 181 -3.38 -18.05 -3.29
CA LYS A 181 -4.57 -18.84 -2.93
C LYS A 181 -4.45 -20.30 -3.38
N ALA A 182 -3.98 -20.55 -4.60
CA ALA A 182 -3.72 -21.90 -5.09
C ALA A 182 -2.72 -22.64 -4.20
N ALA A 183 -1.65 -21.98 -3.75
CA ALA A 183 -0.66 -22.58 -2.85
C ALA A 183 -1.22 -22.99 -1.48
N PHE A 184 -2.29 -22.34 -1.01
CA PHE A 184 -2.98 -22.66 0.25
C PHE A 184 -4.22 -23.53 0.09
N THR A 185 -4.62 -23.88 -1.15
CA THR A 185 -5.82 -24.69 -1.46
C THR A 185 -5.51 -25.97 -2.21
N LYS A 186 -4.28 -26.13 -2.74
CA LYS A 186 -3.85 -27.29 -3.55
C LYS A 186 -4.03 -28.66 -2.86
N GLU A 187 -3.68 -28.76 -1.58
CA GLU A 187 -3.71 -30.02 -0.81
C GLU A 187 -4.92 -30.10 0.14
N GLY A 188 -5.74 -29.06 0.17
CA GLY A 188 -6.83 -28.84 1.13
C GLY A 188 -7.08 -27.35 1.29
N ASP A 189 -8.32 -26.93 1.52
CA ASP A 189 -8.67 -25.52 1.70
C ASP A 189 -8.36 -25.05 3.13
N LEU A 190 -7.10 -24.65 3.33
CA LEU A 190 -6.62 -24.17 4.63
C LEU A 190 -7.36 -22.92 5.11
N PHE A 191 -7.89 -22.10 4.21
CA PHE A 191 -8.66 -20.92 4.59
C PHE A 191 -9.99 -21.34 5.21
N ALA A 192 -10.72 -22.24 4.55
CA ALA A 192 -11.98 -22.78 5.07
C ALA A 192 -11.77 -23.56 6.38
N GLU A 193 -10.72 -24.39 6.48
CA GLU A 193 -10.37 -25.13 7.69
C GLU A 193 -10.12 -24.20 8.90
N MET A 194 -9.56 -23.02 8.66
CA MET A 194 -9.32 -21.99 9.67
C MET A 194 -10.48 -21.01 9.85
N GLY A 195 -11.59 -21.20 9.13
CA GLY A 195 -12.74 -20.28 9.17
C GLY A 195 -12.42 -18.86 8.66
N VAL A 196 -11.44 -18.73 7.77
CA VAL A 196 -11.02 -17.46 7.16
C VAL A 196 -11.50 -17.41 5.72
N ARG A 197 -12.12 -16.31 5.30
CA ARG A 197 -12.42 -16.09 3.87
C ARG A 197 -11.24 -15.40 3.18
N PHE A 198 -10.68 -15.99 2.13
CA PHE A 198 -9.67 -15.32 1.31
C PHE A 198 -10.34 -14.57 0.15
N LEU A 199 -10.12 -13.26 0.07
CA LEU A 199 -10.72 -12.37 -0.92
C LEU A 199 -9.64 -11.78 -1.83
N ASP A 200 -9.67 -12.18 -3.10
CA ASP A 200 -8.73 -11.85 -4.17
C ASP A 200 -9.41 -11.09 -5.32
N THR A 201 -10.36 -10.22 -4.97
CA THR A 201 -11.15 -9.43 -5.92
C THR A 201 -10.28 -8.79 -6.99
N PHE A 202 -10.70 -8.90 -8.25
CA PHE A 202 -10.06 -8.21 -9.36
C PHE A 202 -10.50 -6.74 -9.40
N LEU A 203 -9.55 -5.82 -9.23
CA LEU A 203 -9.81 -4.40 -9.04
C LEU A 203 -9.09 -3.54 -10.07
N ASN A 204 -9.81 -2.59 -10.64
CA ASN A 204 -9.25 -1.52 -11.45
C ASN A 204 -9.34 -0.21 -10.67
N ILE A 205 -8.21 0.29 -10.17
CA ILE A 205 -8.16 1.50 -9.34
C ILE A 205 -8.01 2.78 -10.19
N SER A 206 -7.68 2.67 -11.47
CA SER A 206 -7.61 3.85 -12.35
C SER A 206 -8.99 4.36 -12.75
N GLU A 207 -10.02 3.48 -12.72
CA GLU A 207 -11.39 3.80 -13.11
C GLU A 207 -12.35 3.77 -11.91
N GLU A 208 -12.53 4.91 -11.24
CA GLU A 208 -13.26 5.03 -9.97
C GLU A 208 -14.67 4.40 -9.99
N ARG A 209 -15.42 4.55 -11.09
CA ARG A 209 -16.76 3.94 -11.21
C ARG A 209 -16.73 2.42 -11.31
N LEU A 210 -15.73 1.86 -12.01
CA LEU A 210 -15.55 0.42 -12.10
C LEU A 210 -15.10 -0.14 -10.75
N PHE A 211 -14.18 0.55 -10.10
CA PHE A 211 -13.76 0.25 -8.74
C PHE A 211 -14.93 0.24 -7.75
N GLU A 212 -15.79 1.27 -7.78
CA GLU A 212 -16.99 1.37 -6.93
C GLU A 212 -17.86 0.12 -7.06
N LYS A 213 -18.14 -0.30 -8.31
CA LYS A 213 -18.92 -1.50 -8.59
C LYS A 213 -18.22 -2.77 -8.07
N GLN A 214 -16.92 -2.93 -8.33
CA GLN A 214 -16.17 -4.11 -7.92
C GLN A 214 -16.14 -4.27 -6.39
N MET A 215 -15.91 -3.17 -5.66
CA MET A 215 -15.94 -3.17 -4.20
C MET A 215 -17.34 -3.41 -3.65
N PHE A 216 -18.38 -2.85 -4.27
CA PHE A 216 -19.77 -3.10 -3.88
C PHE A 216 -20.12 -4.58 -4.02
N GLU A 217 -19.83 -5.19 -5.17
CA GLU A 217 -20.10 -6.61 -5.43
C GLU A 217 -19.37 -7.52 -4.43
N GLN A 218 -18.13 -7.19 -4.07
CA GLN A 218 -17.37 -7.96 -3.09
C GLN A 218 -17.94 -7.86 -1.67
N PHE A 219 -18.35 -6.66 -1.24
CA PHE A 219 -18.60 -6.39 0.18
C PHE A 219 -20.07 -6.20 0.56
N LYS A 220 -21.02 -6.10 -0.40
CA LYS A 220 -22.44 -5.90 -0.10
C LYS A 220 -23.01 -6.94 0.86
N ASP A 221 -22.64 -8.21 0.69
CA ASP A 221 -23.14 -9.32 1.52
C ASP A 221 -22.27 -9.59 2.75
N ILE A 222 -21.08 -8.99 2.81
CA ILE A 222 -20.18 -9.11 3.97
C ILE A 222 -20.49 -8.00 4.98
N LEU A 223 -20.65 -6.77 4.50
CA LEU A 223 -20.81 -5.57 5.33
C LEU A 223 -22.26 -5.06 5.33
N GLY A 224 -23.16 -5.60 4.50
CA GLY A 224 -24.54 -5.11 4.41
C GLY A 224 -24.64 -3.74 3.75
N LEU A 225 -23.87 -3.50 2.69
CA LEU A 225 -23.76 -2.19 2.04
C LEU A 225 -24.98 -1.85 1.19
N SER A 226 -25.33 -0.58 1.16
CA SER A 226 -26.06 0.02 0.04
C SER A 226 -25.07 0.56 -1.00
N GLU A 227 -25.49 0.73 -2.25
CA GLU A 227 -24.63 1.34 -3.29
C GLU A 227 -24.20 2.76 -2.91
N ALA A 228 -25.13 3.55 -2.34
CA ALA A 228 -24.84 4.91 -1.91
C ALA A 228 -23.83 4.96 -0.76
N GLU A 229 -23.94 4.02 0.20
CA GLU A 229 -22.98 3.86 1.29
C GLU A 229 -21.58 3.47 0.76
N ASN A 230 -21.53 2.49 -0.16
CA ASN A 230 -20.28 2.06 -0.80
C ASN A 230 -19.60 3.22 -1.55
N ARG A 231 -20.37 4.01 -2.33
CA ARG A 231 -19.84 5.18 -3.03
C ARG A 231 -19.16 6.18 -2.09
N ARG A 232 -19.78 6.49 -0.94
CA ARG A 232 -19.19 7.40 0.04
C ARG A 232 -17.89 6.85 0.63
N ALA A 233 -17.84 5.55 0.91
CA ALA A 233 -16.65 4.89 1.43
C ALA A 233 -15.51 4.82 0.40
N VAL A 234 -15.82 4.56 -0.87
CA VAL A 234 -14.86 4.59 -1.98
C VAL A 234 -14.29 6.00 -2.16
N ALA A 235 -15.15 7.02 -2.17
CA ALA A 235 -14.71 8.41 -2.26
C ALA A 235 -13.84 8.81 -1.06
N ALA A 236 -14.14 8.32 0.15
CA ALA A 236 -13.29 8.52 1.31
C ALA A 236 -11.91 7.87 1.11
N GLY A 237 -11.86 6.65 0.60
CA GLY A 237 -10.63 5.95 0.24
C GLY A 237 -9.75 6.73 -0.75
N TYR A 238 -10.33 7.24 -1.85
CA TYR A 238 -9.58 8.05 -2.82
C TYR A 238 -9.07 9.37 -2.23
N ARG A 239 -9.85 10.03 -1.35
CA ARG A 239 -9.38 11.22 -0.64
C ARG A 239 -8.17 10.90 0.25
N ALA A 240 -8.20 9.78 0.98
CA ALA A 240 -7.07 9.37 1.82
C ALA A 240 -5.84 9.01 0.99
N LEU A 241 -6.01 8.32 -0.14
CA LEU A 241 -4.92 8.02 -1.06
C LEU A 241 -4.29 9.30 -1.61
N ALA A 242 -5.11 10.23 -2.10
CA ALA A 242 -4.63 11.52 -2.62
C ALA A 242 -3.95 12.35 -1.52
N HIS A 243 -4.45 12.32 -0.29
CA HIS A 243 -3.83 12.99 0.84
C HIS A 243 -2.46 12.39 1.17
N PHE A 244 -2.35 11.07 1.28
CA PHE A 244 -1.07 10.40 1.54
C PHE A 244 -0.04 10.71 0.44
N ASP A 245 -0.45 10.59 -0.82
CA ASP A 245 0.38 10.84 -1.98
C ASP A 245 0.85 12.31 -2.06
N ARG A 246 -0.07 13.28 -2.00
CA ARG A 246 0.24 14.70 -2.19
C ARG A 246 0.73 15.39 -0.92
N ASN A 247 -0.02 15.26 0.17
CA ASN A 247 0.20 16.05 1.38
C ASN A 247 1.19 15.41 2.36
N VAL A 248 1.48 14.12 2.24
CA VAL A 248 2.46 13.44 3.09
C VAL A 248 3.74 13.15 2.30
N MET A 249 3.65 12.37 1.22
CA MET A 249 4.84 11.91 0.51
C MET A 249 5.48 13.01 -0.34
N ARG A 250 4.74 13.62 -1.27
CA ARG A 250 5.30 14.68 -2.14
C ARG A 250 5.64 15.96 -1.41
N ALA A 251 4.83 16.35 -0.42
CA ALA A 251 5.14 17.51 0.42
C ALA A 251 6.47 17.32 1.18
N ALA A 252 6.76 16.12 1.70
CA ALA A 252 8.04 15.83 2.31
C ALA A 252 9.18 15.81 1.29
N GLY A 253 8.97 15.22 0.11
CA GLY A 253 9.96 15.26 -0.97
C GLY A 253 10.32 16.67 -1.41
N ARG A 254 9.32 17.55 -1.53
CA ARG A 254 9.51 18.98 -1.79
C ARG A 254 10.40 19.64 -0.73
N GLN A 255 10.09 19.43 0.55
CA GLN A 255 10.88 19.98 1.66
C GLN A 255 12.34 19.51 1.63
N VAL A 256 12.58 18.23 1.32
CA VAL A 256 13.93 17.67 1.20
C VAL A 256 14.67 18.30 0.04
N ILE A 257 14.04 18.45 -1.13
CA ILE A 257 14.66 19.07 -2.31
C ILE A 257 15.02 20.53 -2.03
N GLU A 258 14.12 21.32 -1.43
CA GLU A 258 14.38 22.71 -1.06
C GLU A 258 15.52 22.87 -0.05
N MET A 259 15.59 21.95 0.92
CA MET A 259 16.70 21.89 1.88
C MET A 259 18.03 21.62 1.16
N LEU A 260 18.07 20.64 0.25
CA LEU A 260 19.26 20.27 -0.51
C LEU A 260 19.76 21.41 -1.41
N GLU A 261 18.85 22.12 -2.07
CA GLU A 261 19.19 23.28 -2.90
C GLU A 261 19.79 24.41 -2.07
N ARG A 262 19.23 24.68 -0.87
CA ARG A 262 19.74 25.71 0.04
C ARG A 262 21.13 25.36 0.59
N GLU A 263 21.38 24.07 0.81
CA GLU A 263 22.60 23.58 1.46
C GLU A 263 23.69 23.14 0.49
N ASP A 264 23.43 23.18 -0.83
CA ASP A 264 24.31 22.67 -1.89
C ASP A 264 24.71 21.20 -1.68
N ARG A 265 23.70 20.36 -1.42
CA ARG A 265 23.85 18.93 -1.11
C ARG A 265 23.13 18.05 -2.12
N ILE A 266 23.51 16.78 -2.17
CA ILE A 266 22.87 15.76 -3.01
C ILE A 266 22.05 14.77 -2.17
N ALA A 267 21.07 14.14 -2.81
CA ALA A 267 20.31 13.01 -2.28
C ALA A 267 20.34 11.83 -3.24
N ILE A 268 19.97 10.66 -2.73
CA ILE A 268 19.84 9.44 -3.52
C ILE A 268 18.36 9.20 -3.79
N VAL A 269 18.02 9.00 -5.07
CA VAL A 269 16.66 8.67 -5.50
C VAL A 269 16.57 7.17 -5.76
N LEU A 270 15.70 6.48 -5.03
CA LEU A 270 15.36 5.09 -5.30
C LEU A 270 14.37 5.02 -6.47
N LEU A 271 14.87 4.60 -7.63
CA LEU A 271 14.04 4.22 -8.78
C LEU A 271 13.57 2.78 -8.60
N GLY A 272 12.40 2.64 -7.98
CA GLY A 272 11.82 1.36 -7.66
C GLY A 272 10.32 1.45 -7.50
N ARG A 273 9.66 0.29 -7.51
CA ARG A 273 8.24 0.21 -7.20
C ARG A 273 8.04 0.39 -5.69
N PRO A 274 6.91 0.95 -5.23
CA PRO A 274 6.70 1.26 -3.81
C PRO A 274 6.85 0.06 -2.87
N TYR A 275 6.62 -1.16 -3.32
CA TYR A 275 6.85 -2.36 -2.51
C TYR A 275 8.32 -2.70 -2.26
N HIS A 276 9.27 -2.10 -2.98
CA HIS A 276 10.69 -2.19 -2.60
C HIS A 276 11.00 -1.36 -1.35
N ASN A 277 10.07 -0.56 -0.83
CA ASN A 277 10.25 0.13 0.44
C ASN A 277 10.13 -0.83 1.64
N ASP A 278 9.71 -2.08 1.44
CA ASP A 278 9.81 -3.11 2.48
C ASP A 278 11.28 -3.36 2.86
N PRO A 279 11.67 -3.25 4.15
CA PRO A 279 13.07 -3.40 4.57
C PRO A 279 13.65 -4.79 4.25
N GLY A 280 12.84 -5.85 4.27
CA GLY A 280 13.31 -7.19 3.90
C GLY A 280 13.44 -7.40 2.39
N ILE A 281 12.86 -6.52 1.56
CA ILE A 281 12.99 -6.58 0.09
C ILE A 281 14.17 -5.75 -0.40
N ASN A 282 14.39 -4.56 0.18
CA ASN A 282 15.55 -3.73 -0.17
C ASN A 282 16.83 -4.09 0.60
N HIS A 283 16.75 -5.05 1.52
CA HIS A 283 17.88 -5.49 2.35
C HIS A 283 18.51 -4.35 3.16
N GLU A 284 17.69 -3.39 3.60
CA GLU A 284 18.09 -2.25 4.43
C GLU A 284 19.18 -1.35 3.79
N ILE A 285 19.37 -1.46 2.47
CA ILE A 285 20.40 -0.68 1.74
C ILE A 285 20.16 0.83 1.85
N LEU A 286 18.90 1.24 1.99
CA LEU A 286 18.51 2.64 2.09
C LEU A 286 18.92 3.21 3.46
N GLU A 287 18.78 2.42 4.52
CA GLU A 287 19.27 2.76 5.86
C GLU A 287 20.80 2.86 5.89
N GLU A 288 21.53 2.00 5.17
CA GLU A 288 23.00 2.11 5.07
C GLU A 288 23.45 3.37 4.34
N LEU A 289 22.78 3.73 3.24
CA LEU A 289 23.05 4.99 2.52
C LEU A 289 22.71 6.22 3.37
N GLN A 290 21.64 6.14 4.16
CA GLN A 290 21.26 7.20 5.10
C GLN A 290 22.34 7.42 6.17
N LYS A 291 22.94 6.35 6.71
CA LYS A 291 24.06 6.43 7.66
C LYS A 291 25.31 7.07 7.06
N CYS A 292 25.45 7.06 5.72
CA CYS A 292 26.52 7.78 5.02
C CYS A 292 26.24 9.29 4.83
N GLY A 293 25.11 9.80 5.34
CA GLY A 293 24.78 11.23 5.29
C GLY A 293 24.02 11.66 4.03
N TYR A 294 23.35 10.71 3.36
CA TYR A 294 22.52 11.00 2.19
C TYR A 294 21.03 10.94 2.54
N PRO A 295 20.26 12.01 2.27
CA PRO A 295 18.81 11.90 2.24
C PRO A 295 18.39 10.94 1.13
N ILE A 296 17.35 10.14 1.39
CA ILE A 296 16.82 9.15 0.46
C ILE A 296 15.42 9.56 0.00
N LEU A 297 15.23 9.71 -1.30
CA LEU A 297 13.93 9.99 -1.92
C LEU A 297 13.39 8.70 -2.55
N ALA A 298 12.14 8.34 -2.24
CA ALA A 298 11.42 7.33 -2.99
C ALA A 298 10.77 7.98 -4.23
N GLN A 299 10.61 7.22 -5.33
CA GLN A 299 10.03 7.73 -6.57
C GLN A 299 8.65 8.39 -6.37
N ASP A 300 7.81 7.81 -5.51
CA ASP A 300 6.47 8.31 -5.18
C ASP A 300 6.47 9.57 -4.29
N ALA A 301 7.60 9.90 -3.68
CA ALA A 301 7.79 11.15 -2.94
C ALA A 301 8.28 12.31 -3.83
N LEU A 302 8.63 12.07 -5.09
CA LEU A 302 9.08 13.15 -5.98
C LEU A 302 7.94 14.14 -6.25
N PRO A 303 8.20 15.45 -6.09
CA PRO A 303 7.18 16.48 -6.24
C PRO A 303 6.70 16.59 -7.69
N LEU A 304 5.42 16.94 -7.83
CA LEU A 304 4.77 17.23 -9.11
C LEU A 304 4.19 18.66 -9.09
N ASP A 305 4.77 19.53 -8.27
CA ASP A 305 4.32 20.91 -8.11
C ASP A 305 4.51 21.69 -9.41
N PRO A 306 3.52 22.52 -9.83
CA PRO A 306 3.59 23.23 -11.11
C PRO A 306 4.83 24.09 -11.32
N ASP A 307 5.35 24.71 -10.26
CA ASP A 307 6.54 25.56 -10.33
C ASP A 307 7.83 24.75 -10.57
N LEU A 308 7.96 23.57 -9.97
CA LEU A 308 9.08 22.67 -10.22
C LEU A 308 9.01 22.05 -11.60
N LEU A 309 7.82 21.63 -12.03
CA LEU A 309 7.61 21.08 -13.36
C LEU A 309 7.89 22.12 -14.46
N GLU A 310 7.49 23.38 -14.24
CA GLU A 310 7.82 24.49 -15.14
C GLU A 310 9.34 24.74 -15.21
N ARG A 311 10.05 24.71 -14.07
CA ARG A 311 11.50 24.90 -14.02
C ARG A 311 12.27 23.78 -14.73
N LEU A 312 11.78 22.54 -14.66
CA LEU A 312 12.46 21.36 -15.22
C LEU A 312 12.10 21.06 -16.68
N PHE A 313 10.85 21.29 -17.08
CA PHE A 313 10.32 20.83 -18.37
C PHE A 313 9.63 21.95 -19.18
N GLY A 314 9.56 23.18 -18.67
CA GLY A 314 8.82 24.27 -19.31
C GLY A 314 9.39 24.68 -20.67
N GLU A 315 10.70 24.53 -20.90
CA GLU A 315 11.31 24.81 -22.20
C GLU A 315 10.85 23.80 -23.26
N GLU A 316 10.87 22.51 -22.94
CA GLU A 316 10.43 21.42 -23.79
C GLU A 316 8.96 21.55 -24.16
N VAL A 317 8.11 21.94 -23.18
CA VAL A 317 6.69 22.24 -23.41
C VAL A 317 6.52 23.42 -24.38
N ARG A 318 7.23 24.54 -24.16
CA ARG A 318 7.18 25.72 -25.06
C ARG A 318 7.66 25.43 -26.47
N ARG A 319 8.64 24.52 -26.61
CA ARG A 319 9.17 24.08 -27.90
C ARG A 319 8.30 23.02 -28.59
N GLY A 320 7.25 22.55 -27.92
CA GLY A 320 6.35 21.52 -28.43
C GLY A 320 6.99 20.14 -28.54
N ILE A 321 8.04 19.86 -27.75
CA ILE A 321 8.67 18.53 -27.67
C ILE A 321 7.75 17.55 -26.93
N ILE A 322 7.11 18.04 -25.86
CA ILE A 322 6.09 17.36 -25.06
C ILE A 322 4.89 18.30 -24.88
N ALA A 323 3.67 17.78 -24.73
CA ALA A 323 2.48 18.61 -24.55
C ALA A 323 2.30 19.12 -23.10
N ASP A 324 2.79 18.35 -22.13
CA ASP A 324 2.81 18.68 -20.72
C ASP A 324 3.94 17.90 -20.02
N PRO A 325 4.38 18.31 -18.80
CA PRO A 325 5.50 17.65 -18.13
C PRO A 325 5.30 16.16 -17.81
N MET A 326 4.06 15.67 -17.81
CA MET A 326 3.71 14.27 -17.56
C MET A 326 3.46 13.49 -18.87
N ASP A 327 3.61 14.13 -20.03
CA ASP A 327 3.53 13.50 -21.35
C ASP A 327 4.74 12.56 -21.55
N ILE A 328 4.46 11.34 -22.00
CA ILE A 328 5.48 10.30 -22.22
C ILE A 328 5.79 10.05 -23.70
N SER A 329 5.23 10.85 -24.61
CA SER A 329 5.34 10.63 -26.06
C SER A 329 6.76 10.81 -26.60
N ASP A 330 7.59 11.59 -25.91
CA ASP A 330 9.01 11.78 -26.23
C ASP A 330 9.87 10.58 -25.78
N ALA A 331 9.50 9.92 -24.67
CA ALA A 331 10.16 8.71 -24.17
C ALA A 331 9.70 7.45 -24.91
N TRP A 332 8.41 7.36 -25.25
CA TRP A 332 7.79 6.21 -25.91
C TRP A 332 7.36 6.52 -27.35
N LYS A 333 8.31 6.92 -28.19
CA LYS A 333 8.08 7.32 -29.60
C LYS A 333 7.47 6.23 -30.50
N ASN A 334 7.54 4.97 -30.08
CA ASN A 334 7.12 3.80 -30.86
C ASN A 334 5.99 3.00 -30.20
N ALA A 335 5.19 3.61 -29.31
CA ALA A 335 4.00 2.96 -28.77
C ALA A 335 2.88 3.01 -29.81
N TYR A 336 2.86 2.03 -30.73
CA TYR A 336 1.81 1.82 -31.72
C TYR A 336 0.65 0.99 -31.17
#